data_AF-A0AA37GQM8-F1
#
_entry.id   AF-A0AA37GQM8-F1
#
_cell.length_a   1.000
_cell.length_b   1.000
_cell.length_c   1.000
_cell.angle_alpha   90.00
_cell.angle_beta   90.00
_cell.angle_gamma   90.00
#
_symmetry.space_group_name_H-M   'P 1'
#
loop_
_entity.id
_entity.type
_entity.pdbx_description
1 polymer ?
#
loop_
_entity_poly.entity_id
_entity_poly.type
_entity_poly.pdbx_seq_one_letter_code
_entity_poly.pdbx_strand_id
1 'polypeptide(L)'
;MTGAIAEGYVTSSIDAGLRDNSGQTSFIPDDWAMVSEGNVDLYTLQNFGSVALHDQSILVKDLTESFYGQKHDFAYWSGCSQGGRQGMMLAQRYPDAYDGIAASAPAIYWSEFFSASIWAQLLMNTRGEFPEGCEFDYITAAAIKECDAIDGLVDGLVSDDSLCNFDPINLVGQQFNCSGKMSVISETAAVVAASAWAGPRTPEGDFLWYGPNLDARLSGDASGGAQTSDLGYAQTACNNGTCQGAPAGFGDKWIPLFVQKNSSASWKGMTPQNFAPLFKQSIREFDSIIGTTDADLSEFRAAGGKILTYHGTADGLIPLKQTIHYYEEVLKLDSKAHDFYRVFKVPGLAHCSGGAGGQPTAIWDALVAWVEHGETPDSLPVEVKAGQGEVEERLLCPYPQRSQLPSTSGSNATSGAQWQCIED
;
A
#
# COMPACT_ATOMS: atom_id res chain seq x y z
N MET A 1 -14.16 12.62 -4.49
CA MET A 1 -15.53 12.88 -5.02
C MET A 1 -15.69 14.29 -5.58
N THR A 2 -15.34 15.36 -4.86
CA THR A 2 -15.56 16.75 -5.33
C THR A 2 -14.99 17.04 -6.72
N GLY A 3 -13.78 16.56 -7.04
CA GLY A 3 -13.19 16.72 -8.38
C GLY A 3 -14.04 16.10 -9.49
N ALA A 4 -14.35 14.79 -9.37
CA ALA A 4 -15.19 14.09 -10.33
C ALA A 4 -16.59 14.73 -10.50
N ILE A 5 -17.21 15.23 -9.43
CA ILE A 5 -18.48 15.98 -9.54
C ILE A 5 -18.29 17.28 -10.34
N ALA A 6 -17.20 18.01 -10.08
CA ALA A 6 -16.88 19.25 -10.78
C ALA A 6 -16.60 19.02 -12.28
N GLU A 7 -16.10 17.83 -12.64
CA GLU A 7 -15.88 17.38 -14.02
C GLU A 7 -17.14 16.80 -14.69
N GLY A 8 -18.25 16.67 -13.96
CA GLY A 8 -19.55 16.26 -14.51
C GLY A 8 -19.88 14.77 -14.37
N TYR A 9 -19.10 14.00 -13.62
CA TYR A 9 -19.39 12.60 -13.34
C TYR A 9 -20.53 12.43 -12.34
N VAL A 10 -21.35 11.39 -12.53
CA VAL A 10 -22.22 10.88 -11.45
C VAL A 10 -21.37 10.06 -10.50
N THR A 11 -21.23 10.54 -9.26
CA THR A 11 -20.37 9.90 -8.27
C THR A 11 -21.16 9.23 -7.16
N SER A 12 -20.65 8.13 -6.62
CA SER A 12 -21.21 7.44 -5.46
C SER A 12 -20.12 6.94 -4.52
N SER A 13 -20.49 6.65 -3.28
CA SER A 13 -19.66 5.97 -2.28
C SER A 13 -20.53 5.07 -1.42
N ILE A 14 -19.97 3.97 -0.89
CA ILE A 14 -20.66 3.06 0.04
C ILE A 14 -19.81 2.81 1.28
N ASP A 15 -20.46 2.59 2.42
CA ASP A 15 -19.80 2.29 3.70
C ASP A 15 -19.66 0.78 3.97
N ALA A 16 -19.87 -0.04 2.93
CA ALA A 16 -19.90 -1.50 2.99
C ALA A 16 -20.91 -2.10 3.99
N GLY A 17 -21.85 -1.31 4.51
CA GLY A 17 -22.81 -1.77 5.50
C GLY A 17 -22.19 -2.10 6.87
N LEU A 18 -20.98 -1.60 7.16
CA LEU A 18 -20.33 -1.79 8.46
C LEU A 18 -21.07 -0.98 9.54
N ARG A 19 -21.48 -1.62 10.63
CA ARG A 19 -22.28 -0.97 11.69
C ARG A 19 -21.75 -1.28 13.08
N ASP A 20 -21.87 -0.31 13.99
CA ASP A 20 -21.76 -0.54 15.43
C ASP A 20 -23.08 -1.05 16.04
N ASN A 21 -23.06 -1.35 17.34
CA ASN A 21 -24.23 -1.79 18.10
C ASN A 21 -25.36 -0.75 18.17
N SER A 22 -25.08 0.52 17.86
CA SER A 22 -26.10 1.58 17.76
C SER A 22 -26.69 1.71 16.36
N GLY A 23 -26.20 0.95 15.38
CA GLY A 23 -26.59 1.01 13.98
C GLY A 23 -25.91 2.14 13.19
N GLN A 24 -24.87 2.78 13.74
CA GLN A 24 -24.10 3.80 13.03
C GLN A 24 -22.95 3.16 12.25
N THR A 25 -22.48 3.81 11.18
CA THR A 25 -21.29 3.34 10.46
C THR A 25 -20.10 3.23 11.40
N SER A 26 -19.45 2.07 11.45
CA SER A 26 -18.20 1.90 12.18
C SER A 26 -17.11 1.32 11.30
N PHE A 27 -15.93 1.94 11.36
CA PHE A 27 -14.71 1.45 10.73
C PHE A 27 -13.83 0.69 11.73
N ILE A 28 -14.29 0.49 12.97
CA ILE A 28 -13.57 -0.22 14.02
C ILE A 28 -13.94 -1.70 13.93
N PRO A 29 -12.99 -2.61 13.69
CA PRO A 29 -13.29 -4.03 13.49
C PRO A 29 -13.96 -4.69 14.68
N ASP A 30 -13.64 -4.25 15.90
CA ASP A 30 -14.24 -4.74 17.15
C ASP A 30 -15.78 -4.65 17.13
N ASP A 31 -16.36 -3.70 16.38
CA ASP A 31 -17.80 -3.48 16.32
C ASP A 31 -18.55 -4.45 15.39
N TRP A 32 -17.86 -5.02 14.39
CA TRP A 32 -18.54 -5.74 13.30
C TRP A 32 -17.86 -7.05 12.85
N ALA A 33 -16.62 -7.32 13.28
CA ALA A 33 -15.88 -8.49 12.82
C ALA A 33 -16.52 -9.82 13.22
N MET A 34 -17.22 -9.86 14.36
CA MET A 34 -17.80 -11.07 14.92
C MET A 34 -19.25 -10.84 15.37
N VAL A 35 -20.10 -11.83 15.12
CA VAL A 35 -21.47 -11.87 15.68
C VAL A 35 -21.45 -12.31 17.14
N SER A 36 -20.51 -13.18 17.49
CA SER A 36 -20.25 -13.67 18.85
C SER A 36 -18.86 -14.29 18.90
N GLU A 37 -18.34 -14.53 20.11
CA GLU A 37 -17.05 -15.21 20.30
C GLU A 37 -17.01 -16.55 19.53
N GLY A 38 -15.94 -16.77 18.76
CA GLY A 38 -15.78 -17.93 17.88
C GLY A 38 -16.47 -17.82 16.51
N ASN A 39 -17.29 -16.78 16.26
CA ASN A 39 -18.11 -16.65 15.05
C ASN A 39 -17.90 -15.29 14.35
N VAL A 40 -17.10 -15.29 13.30
CA VAL A 40 -16.91 -14.14 12.40
C VAL A 40 -18.23 -13.80 11.70
N ASP A 41 -18.54 -12.51 11.57
CA ASP A 41 -19.65 -12.05 10.72
C ASP A 41 -19.23 -12.11 9.25
N LEU A 42 -19.43 -13.28 8.64
CA LEU A 42 -19.07 -13.50 7.23
C LEU A 42 -19.91 -12.66 6.27
N TYR A 43 -21.14 -12.28 6.62
CA TYR A 43 -21.96 -11.43 5.75
C TYR A 43 -21.41 -10.02 5.69
N THR A 44 -21.08 -9.45 6.84
CA THR A 44 -20.45 -8.13 6.91
C THR A 44 -19.07 -8.15 6.25
N LEU A 45 -18.28 -9.21 6.45
CA LEU A 45 -17.00 -9.36 5.77
C LEU A 45 -17.15 -9.49 4.25
N GLN A 46 -18.17 -10.20 3.74
CA GLN A 46 -18.45 -10.30 2.31
C GLN A 46 -18.91 -8.96 1.72
N ASN A 47 -19.71 -8.18 2.45
CA ASN A 47 -20.08 -6.83 2.04
C ASN A 47 -18.86 -5.92 1.92
N PHE A 48 -17.99 -5.96 2.93
CA PHE A 48 -16.73 -5.23 2.95
C PHE A 48 -15.75 -5.69 1.86
N GLY A 49 -15.72 -7.00 1.60
CA GLY A 49 -14.86 -7.63 0.61
C GLY A 49 -15.27 -7.30 -0.83
N SER A 50 -16.52 -7.55 -1.20
CA SER A 50 -16.93 -7.50 -2.61
C SER A 50 -18.41 -7.19 -2.88
N VAL A 51 -19.35 -7.68 -2.06
CA VAL A 51 -20.79 -7.67 -2.39
C VAL A 51 -21.33 -6.25 -2.49
N ALA A 52 -21.01 -5.41 -1.50
CA ALA A 52 -21.50 -4.03 -1.49
C ALA A 52 -20.97 -3.19 -2.67
N LEU A 53 -19.78 -3.52 -3.19
CA LEU A 53 -19.19 -2.85 -4.36
C LEU A 53 -20.00 -3.14 -5.62
N HIS A 54 -20.37 -4.40 -5.82
CA HIS A 54 -21.18 -4.81 -6.96
C HIS A 54 -22.59 -4.23 -6.89
N ASP A 55 -23.23 -4.30 -5.70
CA ASP A 55 -24.55 -3.72 -5.48
C ASP A 55 -24.53 -2.20 -5.74
N GLN A 56 -23.50 -1.49 -5.27
CA GLN A 56 -23.29 -0.08 -5.58
C GLN A 56 -23.23 0.16 -7.10
N SER A 57 -22.46 -0.64 -7.83
CA SER A 57 -22.31 -0.48 -9.28
C SER A 57 -23.65 -0.62 -10.02
N ILE A 58 -24.48 -1.60 -9.65
CA ILE A 58 -25.79 -1.82 -10.26
C ILE A 58 -26.74 -0.65 -9.95
N LEU A 59 -26.87 -0.31 -8.66
CA LEU A 59 -27.84 0.69 -8.20
C LEU A 59 -27.53 2.08 -8.75
N VAL A 60 -26.25 2.45 -8.83
CA VAL A 60 -25.84 3.77 -9.32
C VAL A 60 -26.03 3.89 -10.81
N LYS A 61 -25.76 2.82 -11.57
CA LYS A 61 -26.01 2.78 -13.02
C LYS A 61 -27.51 2.89 -13.33
N ASP A 62 -28.35 2.16 -12.61
CA ASP A 62 -29.81 2.21 -12.74
C ASP A 62 -30.37 3.59 -12.36
N LEU A 63 -29.91 4.16 -11.24
CA LEU A 63 -30.31 5.51 -10.82
C LEU A 63 -29.87 6.58 -11.84
N THR A 64 -28.68 6.44 -12.40
CA THR A 64 -28.17 7.34 -13.45
C THR A 64 -29.10 7.31 -14.68
N GLU A 65 -29.45 6.12 -15.16
CA GLU A 65 -30.36 5.97 -16.30
C GLU A 65 -31.74 6.53 -16.01
N SER A 66 -32.28 6.24 -14.82
CA SER A 66 -33.59 6.76 -14.39
C SER A 66 -33.62 8.29 -14.30
N PHE A 67 -32.55 8.90 -13.78
CA PHE A 67 -32.48 10.35 -13.57
C PHE A 67 -32.24 11.13 -14.87
N TYR A 68 -31.33 10.65 -15.73
CA TYR A 68 -30.94 11.35 -16.97
C TYR A 68 -31.74 10.90 -18.21
N GLY A 69 -32.50 9.80 -18.12
CA GLY A 69 -33.26 9.25 -19.24
C GLY A 69 -32.39 8.57 -20.31
N GLN A 70 -31.11 8.31 -20.01
CA GLN A 70 -30.14 7.65 -20.88
C GLN A 70 -29.10 6.90 -20.04
N LYS A 71 -28.60 5.78 -20.57
CA LYS A 71 -27.52 5.02 -19.95
C LYS A 71 -26.21 5.85 -19.98
N HIS A 72 -25.34 5.61 -19.00
CA HIS A 72 -23.95 6.08 -19.03
C HIS A 72 -23.20 5.46 -20.22
N ASP A 73 -22.26 6.22 -20.80
CA ASP A 73 -21.39 5.72 -21.86
C ASP A 73 -20.26 4.84 -21.30
N PHE A 74 -19.64 5.30 -20.20
CA PHE A 74 -18.56 4.61 -19.49
C PHE A 74 -18.74 4.70 -17.97
N ALA A 75 -18.17 3.74 -17.24
CA ALA A 75 -18.14 3.69 -15.79
C ALA A 75 -16.70 3.56 -15.28
N TYR A 76 -16.34 4.40 -14.30
CA TYR A 76 -14.99 4.45 -13.74
C TYR A 76 -14.95 4.20 -12.23
N TRP A 77 -13.89 3.55 -11.76
CA TRP A 77 -13.52 3.43 -10.35
C TRP A 77 -12.21 4.17 -10.08
N SER A 78 -12.13 4.89 -8.96
CA SER A 78 -10.87 5.46 -8.47
C SER A 78 -10.77 5.27 -6.97
N GLY A 79 -9.72 4.60 -6.51
CA GLY A 79 -9.49 4.36 -5.09
C GLY A 79 -8.02 4.08 -4.78
N CYS A 80 -7.63 4.39 -3.55
CA CYS A 80 -6.31 4.07 -3.03
C CYS A 80 -6.43 3.21 -1.77
N SER A 81 -5.41 2.38 -1.45
CA SER A 81 -5.41 1.52 -0.26
C SER A 81 -6.51 0.45 -0.32
N GLN A 82 -7.43 0.44 0.65
CA GLN A 82 -8.67 -0.34 0.57
C GLN A 82 -9.45 -0.03 -0.71
N GLY A 83 -9.48 1.22 -1.16
CA GLY A 83 -10.10 1.58 -2.44
C GLY A 83 -9.36 1.00 -3.66
N GLY A 84 -8.04 0.84 -3.56
CA GLY A 84 -7.25 0.14 -4.58
C GLY A 84 -7.59 -1.35 -4.62
N ARG A 85 -7.66 -2.00 -3.45
CA ARG A 85 -8.13 -3.39 -3.34
C ARG A 85 -9.55 -3.58 -3.88
N GLN A 86 -10.47 -2.68 -3.54
CA GLN A 86 -11.85 -2.70 -4.05
C GLN A 86 -11.89 -2.63 -5.58
N GLY A 87 -11.05 -1.77 -6.18
CA GLY A 87 -10.88 -1.73 -7.64
C GLY A 87 -10.39 -3.06 -8.21
N MET A 88 -9.36 -3.65 -7.62
CA MET A 88 -8.86 -4.97 -8.05
C MET A 88 -9.90 -6.08 -7.88
N MET A 89 -10.67 -6.07 -6.78
CA MET A 89 -11.76 -7.03 -6.55
C MET A 89 -12.89 -6.88 -7.58
N LEU A 90 -13.22 -5.65 -7.98
CA LEU A 90 -14.18 -5.39 -9.05
C LEU A 90 -13.67 -5.99 -10.37
N ALA A 91 -12.40 -5.79 -10.72
CA ALA A 91 -11.82 -6.39 -11.92
C ALA A 91 -11.82 -7.93 -11.89
N GLN A 92 -11.49 -8.53 -10.74
CA GLN A 92 -11.41 -9.98 -10.57
C GLN A 92 -12.80 -10.65 -10.58
N ARG A 93 -13.80 -10.06 -9.93
CA ARG A 93 -15.06 -10.73 -9.62
C ARG A 93 -16.27 -10.19 -10.37
N TYR A 94 -16.22 -8.94 -10.82
CA TYR A 94 -17.31 -8.24 -11.49
C TYR A 94 -16.77 -7.50 -12.73
N PRO A 95 -16.26 -8.24 -13.72
CA PRO A 95 -15.43 -7.69 -14.81
C PRO A 95 -16.16 -6.67 -15.71
N ASP A 96 -17.48 -6.60 -15.65
CA ASP A 96 -18.34 -5.66 -16.39
C ASP A 96 -18.85 -4.48 -15.54
N ALA A 97 -18.44 -4.40 -14.27
CA ALA A 97 -18.86 -3.33 -13.38
C ALA A 97 -18.27 -1.97 -13.76
N TYR A 98 -17.04 -1.92 -14.30
CA TYR A 98 -16.35 -0.69 -14.65
C TYR A 98 -15.47 -0.87 -15.89
N ASP A 99 -15.45 0.13 -16.77
CA ASP A 99 -14.63 0.15 -17.98
C ASP A 99 -13.19 0.62 -17.67
N GLY A 100 -13.02 1.49 -16.68
CA GLY A 100 -11.73 1.99 -16.23
C GLY A 100 -11.57 1.95 -14.71
N ILE A 101 -10.43 1.46 -14.22
CA ILE A 101 -10.12 1.35 -12.79
C ILE A 101 -8.76 2.00 -12.50
N ALA A 102 -8.76 3.08 -11.73
CA ALA A 102 -7.57 3.62 -11.07
C ALA A 102 -7.45 2.99 -9.67
N ALA A 103 -6.64 1.94 -9.53
CA ALA A 103 -6.46 1.16 -8.30
C ALA A 103 -5.06 1.40 -7.71
N SER A 104 -4.95 2.35 -6.78
CA SER A 104 -3.65 2.84 -6.29
C SER A 104 -3.28 2.23 -4.95
N ALA A 105 -1.98 1.98 -4.70
CA ALA A 105 -1.46 1.28 -3.51
C ALA A 105 -2.42 0.19 -2.99
N PRO A 106 -2.77 -0.82 -3.81
CA PRO A 106 -3.90 -1.69 -3.51
C PRO A 106 -3.60 -2.64 -2.35
N ALA A 107 -4.51 -2.71 -1.37
CA ALA A 107 -4.48 -3.65 -0.23
C ALA A 107 -4.89 -5.10 -0.61
N ILE A 108 -4.34 -5.61 -1.72
CA ILE A 108 -4.48 -7.00 -2.17
C ILE A 108 -3.66 -7.97 -1.30
N TYR A 109 -3.94 -9.27 -1.41
CA TYR A 109 -3.46 -10.30 -0.46
C TYR A 109 -3.79 -9.94 0.98
N TRP A 110 -5.04 -9.55 1.23
CA TRP A 110 -5.49 -8.98 2.51
C TRP A 110 -5.05 -9.82 3.73
N SER A 111 -5.19 -11.14 3.62
CA SER A 111 -4.86 -12.10 4.68
C SER A 111 -3.37 -12.09 5.03
N GLU A 112 -2.52 -12.10 4.01
CA GLU A 112 -1.07 -12.04 4.12
C GLU A 112 -0.63 -10.68 4.63
N PHE A 113 -1.11 -9.61 3.98
CA PHE A 113 -0.75 -8.23 4.27
C PHE A 113 -1.01 -7.88 5.73
N PHE A 114 -2.24 -8.02 6.22
CA PHE A 114 -2.56 -7.61 7.61
C PHE A 114 -1.97 -8.54 8.66
N SER A 115 -1.76 -9.82 8.33
CA SER A 115 -1.01 -10.69 9.24
C SER A 115 0.45 -10.25 9.30
N ALA A 116 1.07 -9.89 8.17
CA ALA A 116 2.47 -9.48 8.10
C ALA A 116 2.76 -8.12 8.74
N SER A 117 1.81 -7.18 8.72
CA SER A 117 2.04 -5.81 9.21
C SER A 117 2.33 -5.73 10.72
N ILE A 118 1.94 -6.72 11.51
CA ILE A 118 2.27 -6.79 12.94
C ILE A 118 3.65 -7.36 13.26
N TRP A 119 4.41 -7.79 12.25
CA TRP A 119 5.66 -8.53 12.45
C TRP A 119 6.70 -7.74 13.26
N ALA A 120 6.91 -6.46 12.93
CA ALA A 120 7.84 -5.59 13.66
C ALA A 120 7.42 -5.40 15.14
N GLN A 121 6.12 -5.29 15.40
CA GLN A 121 5.57 -5.16 16.75
C GLN A 121 5.78 -6.44 17.57
N LEU A 122 5.56 -7.60 16.94
CA LEU A 122 5.82 -8.91 17.54
C LEU A 122 7.30 -9.08 17.93
N LEU A 123 8.23 -8.63 17.08
CA LEU A 123 9.66 -8.69 17.35
C LEU A 123 10.08 -7.79 18.53
N MET A 124 9.62 -6.54 18.55
CA MET A 124 9.84 -5.64 19.70
C MET A 124 9.30 -6.25 20.99
N ASN A 125 8.07 -6.77 20.96
CA ASN A 125 7.44 -7.39 22.12
C ASN A 125 8.15 -8.67 22.58
N THR A 126 8.65 -9.50 21.67
CA THR A 126 9.44 -10.70 22.00
C THR A 126 10.77 -10.33 22.67
N ARG A 127 11.38 -9.22 22.28
CA ARG A 127 12.60 -8.68 22.90
C ARG A 127 12.32 -7.93 24.21
N GLY A 128 11.10 -7.46 24.42
CA GLY A 128 10.76 -6.58 25.55
C GLY A 128 11.38 -5.20 25.44
N GLU A 129 11.80 -4.79 24.24
CA GLU A 129 12.49 -3.54 23.94
C GLU A 129 11.73 -2.80 22.84
N PHE A 130 11.45 -1.52 23.08
CA PHE A 130 10.70 -0.65 22.18
C PHE A 130 11.54 0.60 21.91
N PRO A 131 12.33 0.61 20.82
CA PRO A 131 13.15 1.76 20.44
C PRO A 131 12.34 3.05 20.27
N GLU A 132 12.99 4.20 20.45
CA GLU A 132 12.33 5.48 20.14
C GLU A 132 12.17 5.63 18.62
N GLY A 133 11.08 6.24 18.16
CA GLY A 133 10.80 6.41 16.71
C GLY A 133 11.95 7.07 15.93
N CYS A 134 12.69 7.97 16.57
CA CYS A 134 13.85 8.64 15.97
C CYS A 134 15.01 7.70 15.61
N GLU A 135 15.14 6.52 16.26
CA GLU A 135 16.13 5.51 15.87
C GLU A 135 15.78 4.95 14.49
N PHE A 136 14.50 4.64 14.28
CA PHE A 136 14.01 4.17 12.97
C PHE A 136 14.09 5.27 11.91
N ASP A 137 13.78 6.52 12.25
CA ASP A 137 13.95 7.65 11.32
C ASP A 137 15.41 7.81 10.88
N TYR A 138 16.35 7.67 11.81
CA TYR A 138 17.78 7.74 11.51
C TYR A 138 18.22 6.58 10.60
N ILE A 139 17.76 5.37 10.90
CA ILE A 139 18.05 4.17 10.10
C ILE A 139 17.50 4.31 8.68
N THR A 140 16.24 4.73 8.52
CA THR A 140 15.62 4.96 7.19
C THR A 140 16.37 6.06 6.43
N ALA A 141 16.75 7.16 7.08
CA ALA A 141 17.51 8.22 6.43
C ALA A 141 18.91 7.76 5.98
N ALA A 142 19.57 6.88 6.76
CA ALA A 142 20.83 6.28 6.37
C ALA A 142 20.66 5.32 5.18
N ALA A 143 19.58 4.54 5.16
CA ALA A 143 19.24 3.65 4.05
C ALA A 143 19.03 4.45 2.76
N ILE A 144 18.19 5.48 2.79
CA ILE A 144 17.95 6.38 1.65
C ILE A 144 19.29 6.93 1.14
N LYS A 145 20.12 7.48 2.03
CA LYS A 145 21.42 8.05 1.65
C LYS A 145 22.36 7.05 0.98
N GLU A 146 22.32 5.78 1.38
CA GLU A 146 23.17 4.74 0.78
C GLU A 146 22.62 4.25 -0.57
N CYS A 147 21.30 4.23 -0.74
CA CYS A 147 20.64 3.71 -1.94
C CYS A 147 20.35 4.77 -3.02
N ASP A 148 20.30 6.06 -2.67
CA ASP A 148 19.93 7.21 -3.53
C ASP A 148 20.59 7.14 -4.92
N ALA A 149 21.92 7.03 -4.94
CA ALA A 149 22.72 7.05 -6.18
C ALA A 149 22.51 5.86 -7.13
N ILE A 150 21.74 4.83 -6.77
CA ILE A 150 21.59 3.60 -7.56
C ILE A 150 20.87 3.86 -8.88
N ASP A 151 19.89 4.78 -8.89
CA ASP A 151 19.18 5.16 -10.11
C ASP A 151 19.99 6.15 -10.99
N GLY A 152 21.18 6.55 -10.53
CA GLY A 152 22.10 7.46 -11.21
C GLY A 152 21.90 8.93 -10.84
N LEU A 153 20.98 9.25 -9.93
CA LEU A 153 20.73 10.59 -9.40
C LEU A 153 20.97 10.61 -7.88
N VAL A 154 21.35 11.75 -7.33
CA VAL A 154 21.51 11.93 -5.87
C VAL A 154 20.56 13.05 -5.47
N ASP A 155 19.35 12.66 -5.08
CA ASP A 155 18.22 13.55 -4.85
C ASP A 155 17.41 13.19 -3.58
N GLY A 156 17.88 12.25 -2.78
CA GLY A 156 17.21 11.81 -1.57
C GLY A 156 15.98 10.94 -1.81
N LEU A 157 15.78 10.41 -3.02
CA LEU A 157 14.74 9.46 -3.37
C LEU A 157 15.38 8.12 -3.73
N VAL A 158 14.65 7.03 -3.48
CA VAL A 158 15.07 5.69 -3.91
C VAL A 158 14.12 5.24 -5.00
N SER A 159 14.48 5.49 -6.26
CA SER A 159 13.65 5.08 -7.41
C SER A 159 13.89 3.61 -7.82
N ASP A 160 15.05 3.06 -7.46
CA ASP A 160 15.48 1.69 -7.71
C ASP A 160 16.30 1.17 -6.53
N ASP A 161 15.82 0.12 -5.85
CA ASP A 161 16.48 -0.51 -4.70
C ASP A 161 17.18 -1.83 -5.05
N SER A 162 17.19 -2.24 -6.33
CA SER A 162 17.65 -3.56 -6.77
C SER A 162 19.11 -3.89 -6.43
N LEU A 163 19.96 -2.85 -6.37
CA LEU A 163 21.38 -2.98 -6.04
C LEU A 163 21.72 -2.48 -4.62
N CYS A 164 20.71 -2.13 -3.81
CA CYS A 164 20.99 -1.60 -2.47
C CYS A 164 21.31 -2.72 -1.49
N ASN A 165 22.49 -2.63 -0.86
CA ASN A 165 22.99 -3.60 0.12
C ASN A 165 23.09 -2.99 1.53
N PHE A 166 22.26 -1.98 1.84
CA PHE A 166 22.23 -1.36 3.15
C PHE A 166 21.87 -2.39 4.24
N ASP A 167 22.70 -2.48 5.28
CA ASP A 167 22.46 -3.31 6.46
C ASP A 167 22.40 -2.42 7.72
N PRO A 168 21.20 -2.26 8.35
CA PRO A 168 21.05 -1.41 9.52
C PRO A 168 21.84 -1.90 10.74
N ILE A 169 22.28 -3.17 10.77
CA ILE A 169 23.12 -3.70 11.85
C ILE A 169 24.45 -2.95 11.94
N ASN A 170 24.95 -2.42 10.83
CA ASN A 170 26.18 -1.62 10.80
C ASN A 170 26.06 -0.29 11.56
N LEU A 171 24.85 0.18 11.87
CA LEU A 171 24.61 1.41 12.62
C LEU A 171 24.58 1.20 14.14
N VAL A 172 24.54 -0.04 14.64
CA VAL A 172 24.45 -0.32 16.08
C VAL A 172 25.61 0.33 16.83
N GLY A 173 25.30 1.08 17.89
CA GLY A 173 26.31 1.79 18.67
C GLY A 173 26.68 3.18 18.13
N GLN A 174 26.19 3.57 16.95
CA GLN A 174 26.41 4.89 16.39
C GLN A 174 25.65 5.96 17.17
N GLN A 175 26.32 7.08 17.45
CA GLN A 175 25.70 8.24 18.09
C GLN A 175 24.92 9.07 17.08
N PHE A 176 23.72 9.49 17.45
CA PHE A 176 22.88 10.38 16.64
C PHE A 176 22.08 11.33 17.53
N ASN A 177 21.50 12.36 16.92
CA ASN A 177 20.63 13.30 17.61
C ASN A 177 19.18 12.85 17.45
N CYS A 178 18.56 12.42 18.56
CA CYS A 178 17.15 12.12 18.66
C CYS A 178 16.44 13.31 19.34
N SER A 179 15.73 14.12 18.57
CA SER A 179 14.89 15.21 19.09
C SER A 179 15.60 16.18 20.05
N GLY A 180 16.86 16.52 19.75
CA GLY A 180 17.70 17.41 20.56
C GLY A 180 18.53 16.72 21.64
N LYS A 181 18.40 15.40 21.79
CA LYS A 181 19.18 14.59 22.75
C LYS A 181 20.10 13.64 22.00
N MET A 182 21.37 13.61 22.39
CA MET A 182 22.29 12.58 21.89
C MET A 182 21.85 11.21 22.39
N SER A 183 21.62 10.30 21.45
CA SER A 183 21.27 8.90 21.68
C SER A 183 22.21 7.98 20.89
N VAL A 184 22.01 6.68 21.05
CA VAL A 184 22.78 5.62 20.39
C VAL A 184 21.80 4.67 19.72
N ILE A 185 22.09 4.27 18.48
CA ILE A 185 21.26 3.28 17.78
C ILE A 185 21.36 1.94 18.52
N SER A 186 20.21 1.46 18.99
CA SER A 186 20.10 0.18 19.69
C SER A 186 20.20 -1.00 18.73
N GLU A 187 20.63 -2.15 19.25
CA GLU A 187 20.60 -3.42 18.50
C GLU A 187 19.16 -3.77 18.09
N THR A 188 18.18 -3.53 18.98
CA THR A 188 16.77 -3.80 18.70
C THR A 188 16.24 -2.95 17.56
N ALA A 189 16.55 -1.64 17.49
CA ALA A 189 16.13 -0.80 16.36
C ALA A 189 16.66 -1.34 15.03
N ALA A 190 17.94 -1.68 14.97
CA ALA A 190 18.56 -2.21 13.76
C ALA A 190 17.96 -3.55 13.33
N VAL A 191 17.76 -4.49 14.26
CA VAL A 191 17.18 -5.81 13.96
C VAL A 191 15.71 -5.70 13.56
N VAL A 192 14.93 -4.85 14.22
CA VAL A 192 13.53 -4.61 13.87
C VAL A 192 13.42 -3.95 12.49
N ALA A 193 14.29 -2.98 12.17
CA ALA A 193 14.31 -2.36 10.84
C ALA A 193 14.62 -3.37 9.73
N ALA A 194 15.71 -4.15 9.88
CA ALA A 194 16.07 -5.19 8.93
C ALA A 194 14.92 -6.20 8.73
N SER A 195 14.29 -6.63 9.82
CA SER A 195 13.21 -7.62 9.78
C SER A 195 11.91 -7.05 9.24
N ALA A 196 11.62 -5.77 9.48
CA ALA A 196 10.45 -5.09 8.93
C ALA A 196 10.55 -5.02 7.40
N TRP A 197 11.69 -4.59 6.86
CA TRP A 197 11.91 -4.51 5.40
C TRP A 197 11.96 -5.88 4.72
N ALA A 198 12.57 -6.88 5.36
CA ALA A 198 12.64 -8.24 4.83
C ALA A 198 11.28 -8.98 4.83
N GLY A 199 10.36 -8.55 5.72
CA GLY A 199 9.08 -9.18 5.97
C GLY A 199 9.17 -10.44 6.85
N PRO A 200 8.01 -10.98 7.28
CA PRO A 200 7.97 -12.12 8.17
C PRO A 200 8.58 -13.40 7.58
N ARG A 201 9.11 -14.24 8.47
CA ARG A 201 9.68 -15.55 8.17
C ARG A 201 9.14 -16.62 9.12
N THR A 202 9.13 -17.88 8.70
CA THR A 202 8.93 -19.01 9.61
C THR A 202 10.12 -19.13 10.58
N PRO A 203 9.99 -19.87 11.71
CA PRO A 203 11.13 -20.20 12.56
C PRO A 203 12.30 -20.86 11.82
N GLU A 204 12.02 -21.57 10.72
CA GLU A 204 12.99 -22.22 9.84
C GLU A 204 13.65 -21.25 8.84
N GLY A 205 13.15 -20.01 8.73
CA GLY A 205 13.68 -18.98 7.84
C GLY A 205 12.96 -18.85 6.50
N ASP A 206 11.86 -19.58 6.28
CA ASP A 206 11.10 -19.50 5.02
C ASP A 206 10.35 -18.18 4.89
N PHE A 207 10.31 -17.63 3.68
CA PHE A 207 9.53 -16.44 3.33
C PHE A 207 8.04 -16.63 3.65
N LEU A 208 7.42 -15.65 4.33
CA LEU A 208 5.96 -15.60 4.51
C LEU A 208 5.32 -14.48 3.71
N TRP A 209 5.81 -13.24 3.85
CA TRP A 209 5.29 -12.10 3.10
C TRP A 209 6.31 -10.96 2.98
N TYR A 210 5.98 -9.98 2.13
CA TYR A 210 6.80 -8.81 1.89
C TYR A 210 6.70 -7.78 3.03
N GLY A 211 7.81 -7.11 3.31
CA GLY A 211 7.87 -5.89 4.10
C GLY A 211 7.84 -4.64 3.22
N PRO A 212 7.64 -3.44 3.82
CA PRO A 212 7.78 -2.18 3.09
C PRO A 212 9.21 -2.02 2.57
N ASN A 213 9.40 -1.12 1.61
CA ASN A 213 10.73 -0.82 1.09
C ASN A 213 11.60 -0.08 2.12
N LEU A 214 12.90 -0.04 1.85
CA LEU A 214 13.90 0.54 2.74
C LEU A 214 13.73 2.06 2.96
N ASP A 215 13.15 2.76 1.98
CA ASP A 215 12.87 4.19 2.01
C ASP A 215 11.55 4.52 2.74
N ALA A 216 10.77 3.50 3.11
CA ALA A 216 9.56 3.67 3.88
C ALA A 216 9.85 4.05 5.33
N ARG A 217 9.06 4.99 5.85
CA ARG A 217 9.16 5.46 7.24
C ARG A 217 8.62 4.39 8.21
N LEU A 218 9.51 3.65 8.85
CA LEU A 218 9.14 2.58 9.78
C LEU A 218 8.55 3.09 11.10
N SER A 219 8.97 4.26 11.57
CA SER A 219 8.54 4.86 12.84
C SER A 219 7.06 5.25 12.87
N GLY A 220 6.52 5.63 11.71
CA GLY A 220 5.22 6.29 11.57
C GLY A 220 5.02 7.49 12.51
N ASP A 221 3.77 7.93 12.66
CA ASP A 221 3.32 8.88 13.68
C ASP A 221 2.21 8.25 14.55
N ALA A 222 2.53 8.00 15.83
CA ALA A 222 1.59 7.43 16.78
C ALA A 222 0.67 8.48 17.43
N SER A 223 0.73 9.73 16.98
CA SER A 223 -0.11 10.82 17.47
C SER A 223 -1.56 10.68 16.98
N GLY A 224 -2.51 11.22 17.74
CA GLY A 224 -3.93 11.19 17.37
C GLY A 224 -4.30 11.99 16.11
N GLY A 225 -3.33 12.66 15.47
CA GLY A 225 -3.52 13.43 14.23
C GLY A 225 -2.88 12.79 12.99
N ALA A 226 -2.27 11.61 13.11
CA ALA A 226 -1.58 10.93 12.03
C ALA A 226 -2.52 10.61 10.86
N GLN A 227 -2.03 10.80 9.62
CA GLN A 227 -2.72 10.35 8.42
C GLN A 227 -2.32 8.90 8.10
N THR A 228 -3.04 8.26 7.18
CA THR A 228 -2.68 6.91 6.70
C THR A 228 -1.30 6.88 6.03
N SER A 229 -0.87 8.01 5.46
CA SER A 229 0.47 8.25 4.90
C SER A 229 1.58 8.32 5.95
N ASP A 230 1.23 8.51 7.22
CA ASP A 230 2.17 8.57 8.35
C ASP A 230 2.27 7.24 9.10
N LEU A 231 1.67 6.15 8.61
CA LEU A 231 1.73 4.86 9.29
C LEU A 231 3.04 4.12 8.97
N GLY A 232 3.54 3.38 9.95
CA GLY A 232 4.77 2.60 9.84
C GLY A 232 4.73 1.33 10.70
N TYR A 233 5.41 0.28 10.25
CA TYR A 233 5.34 -1.04 10.90
C TYR A 233 6.00 -1.08 12.29
N ALA A 234 7.06 -0.31 12.51
CA ALA A 234 7.83 -0.29 13.77
C ALA A 234 7.38 0.84 14.71
N GLN A 235 6.15 1.33 14.55
CA GLN A 235 5.62 2.44 15.32
C GLN A 235 5.60 2.19 16.83
N THR A 236 6.04 3.19 17.59
CA THR A 236 6.09 3.18 19.06
C THR A 236 5.48 4.45 19.64
N ALA A 237 4.76 4.32 20.76
CA ALA A 237 4.29 5.46 21.55
C ALA A 237 5.15 5.59 22.81
N CYS A 238 5.82 6.75 22.97
CA CYS A 238 6.72 7.01 24.08
C CYS A 238 6.15 8.07 25.02
N ASN A 239 6.19 7.81 26.34
CA ASN A 239 5.82 8.76 27.38
C ASN A 239 6.87 8.74 28.49
N ASN A 240 7.45 9.91 28.79
CA ASN A 240 8.49 10.09 29.81
C ASN A 240 9.68 9.11 29.69
N GLY A 241 10.10 8.80 28.46
CA GLY A 241 11.23 7.91 28.18
C GLY A 241 10.90 6.41 28.23
N THR A 242 9.64 6.04 28.46
CA THR A 242 9.16 4.66 28.31
C THR A 242 8.34 4.54 27.05
N CYS A 243 8.76 3.66 26.15
CA CYS A 243 8.06 3.38 24.89
C CYS A 243 7.33 2.05 24.94
N GLN A 244 6.25 1.95 24.17
CA GLN A 244 5.51 0.72 23.93
C GLN A 244 5.16 0.61 22.45
N GLY A 245 5.01 -0.63 21.97
CA GLY A 245 4.53 -0.90 20.62
C GLY A 245 3.15 -0.32 20.39
N ALA A 246 2.98 0.37 19.26
CA ALA A 246 1.74 0.99 18.83
C ALA A 246 1.48 0.51 17.39
N PRO A 247 0.95 -0.71 17.19
CA PRO A 247 0.61 -1.20 15.86
C PRO A 247 -0.38 -0.24 15.19
N ALA A 248 -0.18 -0.05 13.89
CA ALA A 248 -1.03 0.76 13.04
C ALA A 248 -2.02 -0.09 12.22
N GLY A 249 -3.14 0.53 11.85
CA GLY A 249 -4.10 -0.05 10.91
C GLY A 249 -4.87 -1.25 11.46
N PHE A 250 -5.16 -2.21 10.58
CA PHE A 250 -6.01 -3.37 10.88
C PHE A 250 -5.24 -4.59 11.42
N GLY A 251 -3.91 -4.53 11.42
CA GLY A 251 -3.06 -5.70 11.65
C GLY A 251 -3.21 -6.30 13.04
N ASP A 252 -3.31 -5.46 14.07
CA ASP A 252 -3.45 -5.90 15.46
C ASP A 252 -4.82 -6.50 15.78
N LYS A 253 -5.80 -6.28 14.91
CA LYS A 253 -7.17 -6.80 15.02
C LYS A 253 -7.41 -8.01 14.13
N TRP A 254 -6.75 -8.11 12.99
CA TRP A 254 -7.01 -9.14 12.00
C TRP A 254 -6.87 -10.55 12.57
N ILE A 255 -5.69 -10.89 13.14
CA ILE A 255 -5.48 -12.23 13.70
C ILE A 255 -6.38 -12.48 14.94
N PRO A 256 -6.48 -11.59 15.94
CA PRO A 256 -7.35 -11.85 17.10
C PRO A 256 -8.82 -12.02 16.74
N LEU A 257 -9.40 -11.13 15.92
CA LEU A 257 -10.84 -11.09 15.68
C LEU A 257 -11.28 -12.06 14.56
N PHE A 258 -10.48 -12.27 13.53
CA PHE A 258 -10.88 -13.11 12.38
C PHE A 258 -10.30 -14.52 12.47
N VAL A 259 -9.00 -14.64 12.78
CA VAL A 259 -8.32 -15.95 12.75
C VAL A 259 -8.52 -16.72 14.06
N GLN A 260 -8.24 -16.07 15.20
CA GLN A 260 -8.44 -16.64 16.53
C GLN A 260 -9.90 -16.57 16.98
N LYS A 261 -10.67 -15.65 16.40
CA LYS A 261 -12.11 -15.45 16.66
C LYS A 261 -12.37 -15.18 18.14
N ASN A 262 -11.48 -14.40 18.75
CA ASN A 262 -11.45 -14.17 20.18
C ASN A 262 -11.25 -12.68 20.47
N SER A 263 -12.29 -12.05 21.01
CA SER A 263 -12.30 -10.62 21.33
C SER A 263 -11.34 -10.22 22.45
N SER A 264 -10.94 -11.18 23.29
CA SER A 264 -9.97 -10.99 24.37
C SER A 264 -8.53 -11.33 23.97
N ALA A 265 -8.31 -11.89 22.78
CA ALA A 265 -6.98 -12.21 22.29
C ALA A 265 -6.21 -10.94 21.91
N SER A 266 -4.88 -11.02 21.96
CA SER A 266 -4.01 -9.89 21.66
C SER A 266 -2.76 -10.34 20.92
N TRP A 267 -2.34 -9.53 19.95
CA TRP A 267 -1.06 -9.66 19.27
C TRP A 267 0.13 -9.73 20.23
N LYS A 268 0.03 -9.13 21.43
CA LYS A 268 1.08 -9.13 22.46
C LYS A 268 1.43 -10.55 22.98
N GLY A 269 0.56 -11.54 22.79
CA GLY A 269 0.85 -12.93 23.12
C GLY A 269 1.48 -13.73 21.99
N MET A 270 1.69 -13.12 20.81
CA MET A 270 2.23 -13.81 19.64
C MET A 270 3.75 -13.87 19.67
N THR A 271 4.29 -14.99 19.20
CA THR A 271 5.73 -15.24 19.04
C THR A 271 5.97 -15.72 17.61
N PRO A 272 7.22 -15.70 17.10
CA PRO A 272 7.50 -16.24 15.77
C PRO A 272 6.99 -17.68 15.55
N GLN A 273 6.98 -18.49 16.61
CA GLN A 273 6.55 -19.89 16.56
C GLN A 273 5.04 -20.04 16.35
N ASN A 274 4.20 -19.23 17.00
CA ASN A 274 2.75 -19.30 16.82
C ASN A 274 2.22 -18.40 15.69
N PHE A 275 3.00 -17.41 15.27
CA PHE A 275 2.67 -16.49 14.19
C PHE A 275 2.54 -17.22 12.85
N ALA A 276 3.51 -18.03 12.46
CA ALA A 276 3.49 -18.70 11.15
C ALA A 276 2.27 -19.63 10.94
N PRO A 277 1.85 -20.46 11.92
CA PRO A 277 0.58 -21.18 11.84
C PRO A 277 -0.66 -20.28 11.70
N LEU A 278 -0.73 -19.17 12.44
CA LEU A 278 -1.85 -18.22 12.38
C LEU A 278 -1.89 -17.49 11.04
N PHE A 279 -0.73 -17.07 10.52
CA PHE A 279 -0.58 -16.50 9.18
C PHE A 279 -1.13 -17.44 8.11
N LYS A 280 -0.69 -18.70 8.11
CA LYS A 280 -1.19 -19.71 7.15
C LYS A 280 -2.68 -20.01 7.34
N GLN A 281 -3.19 -19.94 8.57
CA GLN A 281 -4.62 -20.10 8.86
C GLN A 281 -5.43 -18.94 8.28
N SER A 282 -4.95 -17.70 8.42
CA SER A 282 -5.59 -16.51 7.83
C SER A 282 -5.86 -16.70 6.35
N ILE A 283 -4.85 -17.11 5.60
CA ILE A 283 -4.96 -17.31 4.14
C ILE A 283 -6.02 -18.36 3.85
N ARG A 284 -5.90 -19.55 4.46
CA ARG A 284 -6.83 -20.66 4.21
C ARG A 284 -8.30 -20.31 4.51
N GLU A 285 -8.56 -19.46 5.49
CA GLU A 285 -9.92 -19.14 5.92
C GLU A 285 -10.54 -17.96 5.15
N PHE A 286 -9.74 -16.96 4.76
CA PHE A 286 -10.28 -15.67 4.30
C PHE A 286 -9.85 -15.22 2.91
N ASP A 287 -8.89 -15.90 2.28
CA ASP A 287 -8.39 -15.51 0.96
C ASP A 287 -9.52 -15.44 -0.10
N SER A 288 -10.39 -16.44 -0.13
CA SER A 288 -11.54 -16.50 -1.06
C SER A 288 -12.63 -15.46 -0.81
N ILE A 289 -12.58 -14.71 0.31
CA ILE A 289 -13.57 -13.70 0.67
C ILE A 289 -13.03 -12.29 0.41
N ILE A 290 -11.81 -12.02 0.89
CA ILE A 290 -11.24 -10.66 0.89
C ILE A 290 -9.79 -10.59 0.40
N GLY A 291 -9.14 -11.74 0.18
CA GLY A 291 -7.75 -11.81 -0.27
C GLY A 291 -7.49 -10.95 -1.50
N THR A 292 -8.39 -10.97 -2.49
CA THR A 292 -8.24 -10.22 -3.75
C THR A 292 -6.97 -10.65 -4.50
N THR A 293 -6.77 -11.96 -4.59
CA THR A 293 -5.53 -12.61 -5.04
C THR A 293 -5.64 -13.26 -6.42
N ASP A 294 -6.82 -13.21 -7.06
CA ASP A 294 -7.03 -13.84 -8.36
C ASP A 294 -6.30 -13.04 -9.45
N ALA A 295 -5.24 -13.61 -10.03
CA ALA A 295 -4.47 -12.99 -11.09
C ALA A 295 -5.05 -13.22 -12.49
N ASP A 296 -6.08 -14.04 -12.65
CA ASP A 296 -6.76 -14.21 -13.94
C ASP A 296 -7.72 -13.04 -14.19
N LEU A 297 -7.27 -12.09 -14.99
CA LEU A 297 -8.06 -10.94 -15.43
C LEU A 297 -8.63 -11.11 -16.85
N SER A 298 -8.73 -12.35 -17.36
CA SER A 298 -9.14 -12.61 -18.73
C SER A 298 -10.57 -12.13 -19.04
N GLU A 299 -11.51 -12.27 -18.09
CA GLU A 299 -12.88 -11.77 -18.27
C GLU A 299 -12.92 -10.23 -18.29
N PHE A 300 -12.16 -9.57 -17.41
CA PHE A 300 -12.05 -8.11 -17.40
C PHE A 300 -11.43 -7.57 -18.71
N ARG A 301 -10.38 -8.23 -19.20
CA ARG A 301 -9.79 -7.94 -20.50
C ARG A 301 -10.80 -8.14 -21.63
N ALA A 302 -11.56 -9.23 -21.61
CA ALA A 302 -12.57 -9.54 -22.62
C ALA A 302 -13.73 -8.53 -22.62
N ALA A 303 -14.05 -7.95 -21.47
CA ALA A 303 -14.99 -6.83 -21.33
C ALA A 303 -14.43 -5.50 -21.86
N GLY A 304 -13.13 -5.44 -22.17
CA GLY A 304 -12.46 -4.24 -22.68
C GLY A 304 -11.88 -3.32 -21.60
N GLY A 305 -11.96 -3.73 -20.33
CA GLY A 305 -11.60 -2.89 -19.19
C GLY A 305 -10.12 -2.50 -19.14
N LYS A 306 -9.82 -1.34 -18.55
CA LYS A 306 -8.47 -0.79 -18.33
C LYS A 306 -8.17 -0.56 -16.85
N ILE A 307 -6.96 -0.90 -16.40
CA ILE A 307 -6.49 -0.68 -15.03
C ILE A 307 -5.21 0.15 -15.05
N LEU A 308 -5.20 1.25 -14.29
CA LEU A 308 -4.01 1.99 -13.93
C LEU A 308 -3.78 1.87 -12.42
N THR A 309 -2.57 1.45 -12.05
CA THR A 309 -2.12 1.42 -10.66
C THR A 309 -0.88 2.28 -10.53
N TYR A 310 -0.85 3.17 -9.54
CA TYR A 310 0.41 3.69 -9.02
C TYR A 310 0.60 3.22 -7.58
N HIS A 311 1.85 3.10 -7.16
CA HIS A 311 2.21 2.71 -5.80
C HIS A 311 3.52 3.38 -5.40
N GLY A 312 3.53 4.05 -4.25
CA GLY A 312 4.70 4.71 -3.71
C GLY A 312 5.80 3.75 -3.28
N THR A 313 7.07 4.11 -3.51
CA THR A 313 8.21 3.32 -3.02
C THR A 313 8.32 3.43 -1.50
N ALA A 314 8.07 4.60 -0.94
CA ALA A 314 8.16 4.87 0.50
C ALA A 314 6.85 4.57 1.26
N ASP A 315 5.97 3.73 0.70
CA ASP A 315 4.73 3.31 1.37
C ASP A 315 5.06 2.49 2.64
N GLY A 316 4.87 3.13 3.80
CA GLY A 316 5.11 2.54 5.11
C GLY A 316 3.98 1.64 5.62
N LEU A 317 2.86 1.57 4.88
CA LEU A 317 1.71 0.75 5.24
C LEU A 317 1.58 -0.46 4.33
N ILE A 318 1.53 -0.28 3.01
CA ILE A 318 1.30 -1.36 2.06
C ILE A 318 2.60 -1.62 1.28
N PRO A 319 3.16 -2.84 1.32
CA PRO A 319 4.39 -3.14 0.60
C PRO A 319 4.24 -2.98 -0.93
N LEU A 320 5.02 -2.10 -1.57
CA LEU A 320 5.09 -2.00 -3.04
C LEU A 320 5.31 -3.36 -3.71
N LYS A 321 6.19 -4.18 -3.10
CA LYS A 321 6.55 -5.52 -3.60
C LYS A 321 5.33 -6.42 -3.79
N GLN A 322 4.24 -6.24 -3.03
CA GLN A 322 3.03 -7.04 -3.23
C GLN A 322 2.27 -6.67 -4.51
N THR A 323 2.27 -5.39 -4.88
CA THR A 323 1.66 -4.93 -6.14
C THR A 323 2.46 -5.39 -7.34
N ILE A 324 3.79 -5.34 -7.24
CA ILE A 324 4.68 -5.89 -8.28
C ILE A 324 4.49 -7.39 -8.40
N HIS A 325 4.44 -8.11 -7.28
CA HIS A 325 4.18 -9.55 -7.26
C HIS A 325 2.88 -9.92 -7.97
N TYR A 326 1.77 -9.24 -7.66
CA TYR A 326 0.49 -9.46 -8.34
C TYR A 326 0.58 -9.17 -9.84
N TYR A 327 1.18 -8.06 -10.23
CA TYR A 327 1.33 -7.71 -11.64
C TYR A 327 2.11 -8.77 -12.43
N GLU A 328 3.17 -9.30 -11.83
CA GLU A 328 3.94 -10.41 -12.41
C GLU A 328 3.15 -11.71 -12.48
N GLU A 329 2.26 -12.00 -11.53
CA GLU A 329 1.34 -13.14 -11.62
C GLU A 329 0.35 -12.98 -12.77
N VAL A 330 -0.21 -11.78 -12.96
CA VAL A 330 -1.07 -11.47 -14.11
C VAL A 330 -0.28 -11.66 -15.42
N LEU A 331 0.95 -11.14 -15.52
CA LEU A 331 1.79 -11.28 -16.71
C LEU A 331 2.17 -12.73 -17.03
N LYS A 332 2.31 -13.59 -16.01
CA LYS A 332 2.55 -15.04 -16.21
C LYS A 332 1.36 -15.74 -16.86
N LEU A 333 0.13 -15.32 -16.53
CA LEU A 333 -1.10 -15.86 -17.10
C LEU A 333 -1.43 -15.20 -18.46
N ASP A 334 -1.17 -13.91 -18.59
CA ASP A 334 -1.39 -13.12 -19.79
C ASP A 334 -0.20 -12.19 -20.08
N SER A 335 0.72 -12.66 -20.92
CA SER A 335 1.89 -11.88 -21.37
C SER A 335 1.56 -10.54 -22.04
N LYS A 336 0.29 -10.31 -22.40
CA LYS A 336 -0.21 -9.05 -22.98
C LYS A 336 -0.93 -8.18 -21.96
N ALA A 337 -0.77 -8.43 -20.66
CA ALA A 337 -1.44 -7.64 -19.63
C ALA A 337 -1.14 -6.14 -19.74
N HIS A 338 0.02 -5.74 -20.25
CA HIS A 338 0.38 -4.34 -20.51
C HIS A 338 -0.58 -3.59 -21.47
N ASP A 339 -1.39 -4.31 -22.26
CA ASP A 339 -2.43 -3.75 -23.15
C ASP A 339 -3.69 -3.29 -22.39
N PHE A 340 -3.84 -3.66 -21.12
CA PHE A 340 -5.01 -3.31 -20.32
C PHE A 340 -4.75 -3.07 -18.83
N TYR A 341 -3.59 -3.43 -18.30
CA TYR A 341 -3.19 -3.21 -16.91
C TYR A 341 -1.75 -2.68 -16.89
N ARG A 342 -1.56 -1.46 -16.35
CA ARG A 342 -0.24 -0.85 -16.16
C ARG A 342 -0.02 -0.42 -14.71
N VAL A 343 1.21 -0.62 -14.23
CA VAL A 343 1.65 -0.29 -12.87
C VAL A 343 2.78 0.74 -12.94
N PHE A 344 2.70 1.79 -12.13
CA PHE A 344 3.70 2.86 -12.03
C PHE A 344 4.24 2.93 -10.60
N LYS A 345 5.55 2.75 -10.43
CA LYS A 345 6.23 2.98 -9.15
C LYS A 345 6.44 4.48 -8.96
N VAL A 346 6.19 5.01 -7.77
CA VAL A 346 6.34 6.45 -7.49
C VAL A 346 7.42 6.68 -6.42
N PRO A 347 8.62 7.16 -6.80
CA PRO A 347 9.72 7.38 -5.86
C PRO A 347 9.34 8.33 -4.73
N GLY A 348 9.62 7.92 -3.49
CA GLY A 348 9.42 8.70 -2.26
C GLY A 348 7.97 8.99 -1.87
N LEU A 349 6.99 8.56 -2.66
CA LEU A 349 5.57 8.70 -2.30
C LEU A 349 5.28 7.73 -1.13
N ALA A 350 4.70 8.25 -0.05
CA ALA A 350 4.24 7.45 1.07
C ALA A 350 2.87 6.79 0.76
N HIS A 351 2.14 6.33 1.78
CA HIS A 351 0.89 5.62 1.56
C HIS A 351 -0.20 6.53 0.96
N CYS A 352 -0.52 6.33 -0.32
CA CYS A 352 -1.44 7.10 -1.15
C CYS A 352 -1.05 8.57 -1.42
N SER A 353 -0.48 9.26 -0.45
CA SER A 353 -0.06 10.67 -0.48
C SER A 353 1.09 10.89 0.50
N GLY A 354 1.65 12.10 0.54
CA GLY A 354 2.71 12.45 1.47
C GLY A 354 4.06 11.81 1.11
N GLY A 355 5.01 11.90 2.03
CA GLY A 355 6.42 11.60 1.74
C GLY A 355 7.08 12.68 0.88
N ALA A 356 8.18 12.32 0.24
CA ALA A 356 8.91 13.18 -0.67
C ALA A 356 8.34 13.11 -2.10
N GLY A 357 7.65 12.04 -2.47
CA GLY A 357 6.96 11.91 -3.76
C GLY A 357 5.57 12.54 -3.77
N GLY A 358 5.02 12.74 -4.97
CA GLY A 358 3.66 13.22 -5.20
C GLY A 358 2.78 12.16 -5.86
N GLN A 359 1.47 12.39 -5.91
CA GLN A 359 0.58 11.59 -6.75
C GLN A 359 0.82 11.92 -8.23
N PRO A 360 0.71 10.95 -9.16
CA PRO A 360 0.76 11.26 -10.59
C PRO A 360 -0.37 12.24 -10.96
N THR A 361 -0.04 13.31 -11.65
CA THR A 361 -0.97 14.45 -11.83
C THR A 361 -1.98 14.25 -12.96
N ALA A 362 -1.72 13.33 -13.88
CA ALA A 362 -2.56 13.08 -15.06
C ALA A 362 -3.18 11.66 -15.11
N ILE A 363 -3.17 10.90 -14.01
CA ILE A 363 -3.62 9.50 -14.03
C ILE A 363 -5.08 9.34 -14.45
N TRP A 364 -5.96 10.26 -14.02
CA TRP A 364 -7.38 10.20 -14.34
C TRP A 364 -7.62 10.45 -15.82
N ASP A 365 -7.08 11.54 -16.37
CA ASP A 365 -7.16 11.87 -17.79
C ASP A 365 -6.56 10.76 -18.66
N ALA A 366 -5.45 10.17 -18.23
CA ALA A 366 -4.83 9.04 -18.91
C ALA A 366 -5.72 7.79 -18.91
N LEU A 367 -6.43 7.51 -17.83
CA LEU A 367 -7.38 6.39 -17.77
C LEU A 367 -8.55 6.60 -18.74
N VAL A 368 -9.12 7.80 -18.73
CA VAL A 368 -10.24 8.18 -19.62
C VAL A 368 -9.81 8.09 -21.08
N ALA A 369 -8.66 8.68 -21.46
CA ALA A 369 -8.14 8.59 -22.81
C ALA A 369 -7.88 7.13 -23.24
N TRP A 370 -7.44 6.28 -22.32
CA TRP A 370 -7.21 4.86 -22.62
C TRP A 370 -8.51 4.10 -22.86
N VAL A 371 -9.53 4.33 -22.03
CA VAL A 371 -10.83 3.67 -22.14
C VAL A 371 -11.59 4.16 -23.38
N GLU A 372 -11.66 5.46 -23.59
CA GLU A 372 -12.55 6.05 -24.61
C GLU A 372 -11.90 6.15 -25.99
N HIS A 373 -10.56 6.24 -26.05
CA HIS A 373 -9.83 6.51 -27.29
C HIS A 373 -8.73 5.49 -27.59
N GLY A 374 -8.50 4.51 -26.70
CA GLY A 374 -7.44 3.53 -26.87
C GLY A 374 -6.03 4.10 -26.69
N GLU A 375 -5.91 5.31 -26.15
CA GLU A 375 -4.64 5.99 -25.94
C GLU A 375 -3.93 5.40 -24.73
N THR A 376 -2.98 4.51 -25.01
CA THR A 376 -2.30 3.76 -23.97
C THR A 376 -1.26 4.64 -23.27
N PRO A 377 -1.25 4.75 -21.92
CA PRO A 377 -0.37 5.68 -21.22
C PRO A 377 1.04 5.12 -21.06
N ASP A 378 1.95 5.52 -21.96
CA ASP A 378 3.37 5.13 -21.94
C ASP A 378 4.20 5.83 -20.87
N SER A 379 3.62 6.84 -20.21
CA SER A 379 4.20 7.48 -19.03
C SER A 379 3.15 8.28 -18.27
N LEU A 380 3.47 8.65 -17.02
CA LEU A 380 2.67 9.60 -16.23
C LEU A 380 3.55 10.69 -15.63
N PRO A 381 3.14 11.97 -15.66
CA PRO A 381 3.83 13.04 -14.97
C PRO A 381 3.64 12.92 -13.45
N VAL A 382 4.66 13.30 -12.69
CA VAL A 382 4.62 13.41 -11.23
C VAL A 382 5.45 14.58 -10.74
N GLU A 383 5.06 15.18 -9.63
CA GLU A 383 5.88 16.14 -8.89
C GLU A 383 6.52 15.44 -7.68
N VAL A 384 7.82 15.61 -7.48
CA VAL A 384 8.54 15.10 -6.30
C VAL A 384 9.32 16.20 -5.63
N LYS A 385 9.57 16.06 -4.32
CA LYS A 385 10.45 16.91 -3.53
C LYS A 385 11.82 16.26 -3.45
N ALA A 386 12.74 16.77 -4.27
CA ALA A 386 14.09 16.26 -4.41
C ALA A 386 15.11 17.14 -3.67
N GLY A 387 16.23 16.54 -3.31
CA GLY A 387 17.40 17.18 -2.70
C GLY A 387 17.08 17.96 -1.44
N GLN A 388 17.16 19.29 -1.51
CA GLN A 388 16.90 20.21 -0.39
C GLN A 388 15.41 20.54 -0.20
N GLY A 389 14.51 19.76 -0.82
CA GLY A 389 13.06 19.94 -0.77
C GLY A 389 12.50 20.80 -1.91
N GLU A 390 13.25 20.95 -3.01
CA GLU A 390 12.76 21.63 -4.21
C GLU A 390 11.78 20.70 -4.95
N VAL A 391 10.72 21.28 -5.51
CA VAL A 391 9.75 20.53 -6.32
C VAL A 391 10.30 20.36 -7.73
N GLU A 392 10.40 19.11 -8.17
CA GLU A 392 10.84 18.69 -9.50
C GLU A 392 9.72 17.93 -10.22
N GLU A 393 9.50 18.24 -11.49
CA GLU A 393 8.66 17.44 -12.37
C GLU A 393 9.46 16.25 -12.91
N ARG A 394 8.86 15.06 -12.82
CA ARG A 394 9.42 13.80 -13.32
C ARG A 394 8.43 13.03 -14.17
N LEU A 395 8.98 12.05 -14.87
CA LEU A 395 8.24 11.06 -15.64
C LEU A 395 8.23 9.73 -14.89
N LEU A 396 7.06 9.13 -14.75
CA LEU A 396 6.87 7.75 -14.31
C LEU A 396 6.73 6.83 -15.52
N CYS A 397 7.36 5.67 -15.45
CA CYS A 397 7.34 4.68 -16.50
C CYS A 397 6.52 3.46 -16.07
N PRO A 398 5.84 2.78 -17.01
CA PRO A 398 5.10 1.57 -16.71
C PRO A 398 6.09 0.43 -16.41
N TYR A 399 5.95 -0.22 -15.26
CA TYR A 399 6.76 -1.38 -14.88
C TYR A 399 6.68 -2.48 -15.97
N PRO A 400 7.80 -3.11 -16.36
CA PRO A 400 9.13 -3.08 -15.72
C PRO A 400 10.04 -1.93 -16.15
N GLN A 401 9.60 -1.01 -17.01
CA GLN A 401 10.43 0.14 -17.36
C GLN A 401 10.68 1.04 -16.15
N ARG A 402 11.83 1.70 -16.17
CA ARG A 402 12.21 2.70 -15.18
C ARG A 402 12.49 4.05 -15.81
N SER A 403 12.29 5.09 -15.02
CA SER A 403 12.62 6.46 -15.41
C SER A 403 14.12 6.67 -15.25
N GLN A 404 14.77 7.22 -16.26
CA GLN A 404 16.18 7.58 -16.21
C GLN A 404 16.41 8.98 -16.76
N LEU A 405 17.32 9.71 -16.11
CA LEU A 405 17.86 10.94 -16.65
C LEU A 405 19.01 10.64 -17.64
N PRO A 406 18.93 11.12 -18.90
CA PRO A 406 20.03 10.96 -19.85
C PRO A 406 21.33 11.60 -19.32
N SER A 407 22.45 10.91 -19.48
CA SER A 407 23.78 11.35 -19.00
C SER A 407 24.23 12.73 -19.52
N THR A 408 23.65 13.23 -20.61
CA THR A 408 23.93 14.55 -21.19
C THR A 408 23.29 15.72 -20.44
N SER A 409 22.38 15.45 -19.50
CA SER A 409 21.58 16.49 -18.82
C SER A 409 22.31 17.15 -17.63
N GLY A 410 23.47 16.63 -17.21
CA GLY A 410 24.22 17.15 -16.06
C GLY A 410 23.53 16.89 -14.72
N SER A 411 24.27 17.07 -13.61
CA SER A 411 23.85 16.74 -12.25
C SER A 411 22.84 17.72 -11.61
N ASN A 412 22.32 18.68 -12.37
CA ASN A 412 21.29 19.63 -11.92
C ASN A 412 20.00 19.33 -12.67
N ALA A 413 19.30 18.29 -12.23
CA ALA A 413 18.02 17.85 -12.78
C ALA A 413 16.86 18.76 -12.32
N THR A 414 16.99 20.08 -12.45
CA THR A 414 15.86 20.99 -12.23
C THR A 414 15.07 21.19 -13.53
N SER A 415 13.77 21.46 -13.39
CA SER A 415 12.82 21.96 -14.40
C SER A 415 13.40 22.10 -15.82
N GLY A 416 13.14 21.12 -16.68
CA GLY A 416 13.57 21.11 -18.09
C GLY A 416 14.37 19.88 -18.54
N ALA A 417 14.70 18.96 -17.63
CA ALA A 417 15.39 17.72 -17.95
C ALA A 417 14.46 16.71 -18.65
N GLN A 418 14.91 16.12 -19.77
CA GLN A 418 14.15 15.14 -20.53
C GLN A 418 14.31 13.75 -19.92
N TRP A 419 13.43 13.37 -19.01
CA TRP A 419 13.32 12.00 -18.51
C TRP A 419 12.87 11.06 -19.63
N GLN A 420 13.38 9.82 -19.61
CA GLN A 420 12.99 8.78 -20.56
C GLN A 420 12.71 7.47 -19.86
N CYS A 421 11.79 6.69 -20.43
CA CYS A 421 11.57 5.31 -20.02
C CYS A 421 12.60 4.41 -20.68
N ILE A 422 13.29 3.63 -19.87
CA ILE A 422 14.23 2.59 -20.30
C ILE A 422 13.77 1.23 -19.81
N GLU A 423 14.05 0.19 -20.58
CA GLU A 423 13.89 -1.19 -20.12
C GLU A 423 14.90 -1.51 -19.01
N ASP A 424 14.51 -2.40 -18.10
CA ASP A 424 15.34 -2.84 -16.96
C ASP A 424 16.56 -3.67 -17.37
#